data_AF-A0A830GZG5-F1
#
_entry.id   AF-A0A830GZG5-F1
#
_cell.length_a   1.000
_cell.length_b   1.000
_cell.length_c   1.000
_cell.angle_alpha   90.00
_cell.angle_beta   90.00
_cell.angle_gamma   90.00
#
_symmetry.space_group_name_H-M   'P 1'
#
loop_
_entity.id
_entity.type
_entity.pdbx_description
1 polymer ?
#
loop_
_entity_poly.entity_id
_entity_poly.type
_entity_poly.pdbx_seq_one_letter_code
_entity_poly.pdbx_strand_id
1 'polypeptide(L)' 'MPEDYEYSGGEPERVLKIRAKCPHCGHVFEVEMGESWYNMGISITCPKCNNSFSVSSYGEIIGEKQ' A
#
# COMPACT_ATOMS: atom_id res chain seq x y z
N MET A 1 7.48 0.99 41.35
CA MET A 1 6.26 1.18 40.53
C MET A 1 6.58 0.60 39.17
N PRO A 2 5.93 -0.48 38.71
CA PRO A 2 6.09 -0.92 37.33
C PRO A 2 5.26 0.02 36.46
N GLU A 3 5.95 0.90 35.75
CA GLU A 3 5.36 1.71 34.68
C GLU A 3 5.35 0.83 33.44
N ASP A 4 4.40 -0.11 33.40
CA ASP A 4 3.96 -0.77 32.16
C ASP A 4 3.35 0.32 31.27
N TYR A 5 4.19 1.07 30.56
CA TYR A 5 3.74 1.92 29.47
C TYR A 5 3.36 1.01 28.32
N GLU A 6 2.09 0.62 28.34
CA GLU A 6 1.40 -0.10 27.28
C GLU A 6 1.66 0.61 25.95
N TYR A 7 2.48 -0.07 25.13
CA TYR A 7 2.42 -0.12 23.67
C TYR A 7 1.56 0.99 23.06
N SER A 8 2.21 2.09 22.65
CA SER A 8 1.58 3.16 21.89
C SER A 8 0.78 2.55 20.74
N GLY A 9 -0.53 2.46 20.93
CA GLY A 9 -1.48 2.02 19.93
C GLY A 9 -1.42 2.99 18.76
N GLY A 10 -0.66 2.61 17.73
CA GLY A 10 -0.92 3.12 16.39
C GLY A 10 -2.35 2.71 16.06
N GLU A 11 -3.19 3.68 15.72
CA GLU A 11 -4.52 3.41 15.15
C GLU A 11 -4.38 2.29 14.10
N PRO A 12 -5.30 1.31 14.03
CA PRO A 12 -5.19 0.25 13.04
C PRO A 12 -5.07 0.87 11.66
N GLU A 13 -3.90 0.73 11.04
CA GLU A 13 -3.63 1.30 9.73
C GLU A 13 -4.64 0.69 8.75
N ARG A 14 -5.50 1.52 8.16
CA ARG A 14 -6.49 1.07 7.19
C ARG A 14 -5.76 0.45 6.01
N VAL A 15 -5.93 -0.85 5.82
CA VAL A 15 -5.30 -1.55 4.70
C VAL A 15 -6.19 -1.41 3.48
N LEU A 16 -5.70 -0.67 2.49
CA LEU A 16 -6.37 -0.53 1.20
C LEU A 16 -5.96 -1.69 0.30
N LYS A 17 -6.91 -2.13 -0.51
CA LYS A 17 -6.69 -3.05 -1.62
C LYS A 17 -6.60 -2.22 -2.88
N ILE A 18 -5.42 -2.17 -3.48
CA ILE A 18 -5.14 -1.38 -4.68
C ILE A 18 -4.88 -2.29 -5.86
N ARG A 19 -5.56 -2.01 -6.97
CA ARG A 19 -5.26 -2.58 -8.27
C ARG A 19 -4.24 -1.71 -8.97
N ALA A 20 -3.01 -2.18 -9.03
CA ALA A 20 -1.92 -1.50 -9.72
C ALA A 20 -1.76 -1.99 -11.15
N LYS A 21 -1.64 -1.07 -12.10
CA LYS A 21 -1.31 -1.37 -13.50
C LYS A 21 0.11 -0.87 -13.81
N CYS A 22 1.02 -1.79 -14.08
CA CYS A 22 2.39 -1.42 -14.44
C CYS A 22 2.40 -0.66 -15.78
N PRO A 23 2.94 0.58 -15.83
CA PRO A 23 3.02 1.36 -17.07
C PRO A 23 4.04 0.81 -18.07
N HIS A 24 5.02 0.01 -17.61
CA HIS A 24 6.09 -0.52 -18.46
C HIS A 24 5.69 -1.79 -19.22
N CYS A 25 5.00 -2.72 -18.55
CA CYS A 25 4.64 -4.02 -19.14
C CYS A 25 3.13 -4.25 -19.29
N GLY A 26 2.30 -3.32 -18.81
CA GLY A 26 0.84 -3.42 -18.85
C GLY A 26 0.25 -4.45 -17.88
N HIS A 27 1.06 -5.10 -17.06
CA HIS A 27 0.59 -6.10 -16.10
C HIS A 27 -0.24 -5.46 -14.99
N VAL A 28 -1.42 -6.01 -14.75
CA VAL A 28 -2.33 -5.58 -13.68
C VAL A 28 -2.28 -6.60 -12.55
N PHE A 29 -2.07 -6.14 -11.33
CA PHE A 29 -1.99 -6.96 -10.13
C PHE A 29 -2.59 -6.21 -8.94
N GLU A 30 -2.94 -6.95 -7.89
CA GLU A 30 -3.50 -6.40 -6.66
C GLU A 30 -2.41 -6.33 -5.59
N VAL A 31 -2.39 -5.24 -4.82
CA VAL A 31 -1.52 -5.04 -3.67
C VAL A 31 -2.34 -4.56 -2.49
N GLU A 32 -1.99 -5.05 -1.30
CA GLU A 32 -2.53 -4.56 -0.04
C GLU A 32 -1.50 -3.64 0.60
N MET A 33 -1.88 -2.42 0.97
CA MET A 33 -1.00 -1.52 1.71
C MET A 33 -1.80 -0.49 2.50
N GLY A 34 -1.17 0.09 3.51
CA GLY A 34 -1.78 1.12 4.34
C GLY A 34 -2.25 2.33 3.53
N GLU A 35 -3.38 2.89 3.91
CA GLU A 35 -3.90 4.16 3.37
C GLU A 35 -2.86 5.27 3.49
N SER A 36 -2.09 5.31 4.58
CA SER A 36 -0.98 6.25 4.78
C SER A 36 0.09 6.11 3.69
N TRP A 37 0.46 4.87 3.34
CA TRP A 37 1.46 4.58 2.31
C TRP A 37 0.93 4.90 0.91
N TYR A 38 -0.34 4.63 0.64
CA TYR A 38 -1.00 5.05 -0.61
C TYR A 38 -0.99 6.58 -0.76
N ASN A 39 -1.40 7.31 0.29
CA ASN A 39 -1.43 8.77 0.30
C ASN A 39 -0.03 9.39 0.24
N MET A 40 0.99 8.76 0.83
CA MET A 40 2.39 9.17 0.69
C MET A 40 2.95 8.96 -0.73
N GLY A 41 2.24 8.25 -1.60
CA GLY A 41 2.65 8.03 -2.98
C GLY A 41 3.86 7.11 -3.11
N ILE A 42 3.94 6.06 -2.28
CA ILE A 42 5.06 5.13 -2.31
C ILE A 42 5.20 4.44 -3.68
N SER A 43 6.41 4.03 -4.02
CA SER A 43 6.67 3.24 -5.21
C SER A 43 6.54 1.75 -4.91
N ILE A 44 5.82 1.02 -5.76
CA ILE A 44 5.75 -0.45 -5.74
C ILE A 44 6.52 -1.03 -6.92
N THR A 45 6.98 -2.27 -6.78
CA THR A 45 7.72 -2.97 -7.83
C THR A 45 6.82 -3.95 -8.56
N CYS A 46 6.82 -3.91 -9.89
CA CYS A 46 6.07 -4.86 -10.70
C CYS A 46 6.67 -6.27 -10.56
N PRO A 47 5.88 -7.30 -10.19
CA PRO A 47 6.37 -8.67 -10.07
C PRO A 47 6.72 -9.33 -11.41
N LYS A 48 6.30 -8.73 -12.55
CA LYS A 48 6.53 -9.27 -13.89
C LYS A 48 7.79 -8.72 -14.57
N CYS A 49 8.05 -7.42 -14.42
CA CYS A 49 9.15 -6.74 -15.11
C CYS A 49 10.15 -6.08 -14.16
N ASN A 50 9.99 -6.22 -12.84
CA ASN A 50 10.83 -5.64 -11.80
C ASN A 50 11.03 -4.12 -11.88
N ASN A 51 10.17 -3.41 -12.62
CA ASN A 51 10.20 -1.95 -12.64
C ASN A 51 9.39 -1.39 -11.49
N SER A 52 9.95 -0.39 -10.82
CA SER A 52 9.30 0.35 -9.75
C SER A 52 8.52 1.54 -10.29
N PHE A 53 7.31 1.75 -9.80
CA PHE A 53 6.45 2.86 -10.22
C PHE A 53 5.57 3.34 -9.06
N SER A 54 5.16 4.61 -9.10
CA SER A 54 4.33 5.21 -8.06
C SER A 54 2.93 4.61 -8.05
N VAL A 55 2.54 4.04 -6.92
CA VAL A 55 1.23 3.41 -6.78
C VAL A 55 0.09 4.42 -6.75
N SER A 56 0.33 5.65 -6.29
CA SER A 56 -0.67 6.73 -6.32
C SER A 56 -0.98 7.21 -7.74
N SER A 57 -0.06 7.03 -8.70
CA SER A 57 -0.23 7.44 -10.09
C SER A 57 -0.83 6.35 -10.98
N TYR A 58 -0.57 5.08 -10.64
CA TYR A 58 -0.92 3.92 -11.48
C TYR A 58 -1.72 2.84 -10.74
N GLY A 59 -2.12 3.11 -9.50
CA GLY A 59 -2.95 2.26 -8.67
C GLY A 59 -4.32 2.86 -8.44
N GLU A 60 -5.33 2.00 -8.44
CA GLU A 60 -6.72 2.32 -8.15
C GLU A 60 -7.14 1.59 -6.86
N ILE A 61 -7.72 2.29 -5.90
CA ILE A 61 -8.29 1.66 -4.70
C ILE A 61 -9.54 0.89 -5.13
N ILE A 62 -9.49 -0.44 -5.02
CA ILE A 62 -10.61 -1.35 -5.34
C ILE A 62 -11.35 -1.83 -4.09
N GLY A 63 -10.84 -1.51 -2.90
CA GLY A 63 -11.51 -1.79 -1.64
C GLY A 63 -10.67 -1.42 -0.42
N GLU A 64 -11.28 -1.54 0.75
CA GLU A 64 -10.66 -1.41 2.06
C GLU A 64 -10.86 -2.72 2.84
N LYS A 65 -9.84 -3.16 3.56
CA LYS A 65 -9.94 -4.28 4.50
C LYS A 65 -10.17 -3.67 5.89
N GLN A 66 -11.44 -3.69 6.31
CA GLN A 66 -11.87 -3.32 7.67
C GLN A 66 -11.48 -4.40 8.69
#